data_AF-A0A379U1P3-F1
#
_entry.id   AF-A0A379U1P3-F1
#
_cell.length_a   1.000
_cell.length_b   1.000
_cell.length_c   1.000
_cell.angle_alpha   90.00
_cell.angle_beta   90.00
_cell.angle_gamma   90.00
#
_symmetry.space_group_name_H-M   'P 1'
#
loop_
_entity.id
_entity.type
_entity.pdbx_description
1 polymer ?
#
loop_
_entity_poly.entity_id
_entity_poly.type
_entity_poly.pdbx_seq_one_letter_code
_entity_poly.pdbx_strand_id
1 'polypeptide(L)'
;MKTLPLALFIIPFLTGCGANNTPPKTPVPGEKTSTKLRTLETGAAAIQSRPPVDAISTYLDGFHFYSGDKNGQMEAHHYVTVLNEDVMQAVIYDGNTKNARLMGVEYIISERLFKTLPPEEKKLWHSHQYEVKSGSLVAPGLPQVADKALMSKIVNTYGKTWHTWHTDRDKTLPMVSLR
;
A
#
# COMPACT_ATOMS: atom_id res chain seq x y z
N MET A 1 -28.26 16.03 47.14
CA MET A 1 -27.85 15.06 46.10
C MET A 1 -28.12 15.70 44.74
N LYS A 2 -27.07 16.17 44.03
CA LYS A 2 -27.19 16.71 42.67
C LYS A 2 -26.49 15.75 41.73
N THR A 3 -27.23 15.24 40.75
CA THR A 3 -26.81 14.26 39.75
C THR A 3 -25.87 14.91 38.72
N LEU A 4 -24.71 14.30 38.52
CA LEU A 4 -23.72 14.69 37.52
C LEU A 4 -24.07 14.03 36.16
N PRO A 5 -24.02 14.73 35.02
CA PRO A 5 -24.32 14.12 33.73
C PRO A 5 -23.12 13.26 33.29
N LEU A 6 -23.40 12.01 32.93
CA LEU A 6 -22.44 11.07 32.38
C LEU A 6 -22.12 11.50 30.94
N ALA A 7 -20.94 12.10 30.73
CA ALA A 7 -20.43 12.39 29.39
C ALA A 7 -20.01 11.08 28.72
N LEU A 8 -20.77 10.65 27.71
CA LEU A 8 -20.45 9.48 26.88
C LEU A 8 -19.29 9.85 25.94
N PHE A 9 -18.07 9.46 26.30
CA PHE A 9 -16.92 9.51 25.40
C PHE A 9 -17.12 8.47 24.29
N ILE A 10 -17.58 8.92 23.12
CA ILE A 10 -17.55 8.13 21.90
C ILE A 10 -16.09 8.08 21.45
N ILE A 11 -15.42 6.97 21.75
CA ILE A 11 -14.13 6.64 21.15
C ILE A 11 -14.41 6.34 19.68
N PRO A 12 -13.90 7.12 18.71
CA PRO A 12 -14.01 6.74 17.32
C PRO A 12 -13.22 5.45 17.15
N PHE A 13 -13.93 4.34 16.90
CA PHE A 13 -13.31 3.13 16.37
C PHE A 13 -12.69 3.53 15.05
N LEU A 14 -11.35 3.53 14.99
CA LEU A 14 -10.64 3.46 13.73
C LEU A 14 -11.19 2.21 13.04
N THR A 15 -11.95 2.41 11.97
CA THR A 15 -12.29 1.33 11.05
C THR A 15 -10.97 0.83 10.50
N GLY A 16 -10.39 -0.17 11.16
CA GLY A 16 -9.23 -0.89 10.66
C GLY A 16 -9.58 -1.42 9.27
N CYS A 17 -8.59 -1.44 8.38
CA CYS A 17 -8.70 -2.07 7.07
C CYS A 17 -9.34 -3.45 7.24
N GLY A 18 -10.61 -3.56 6.84
CA GLY A 18 -11.31 -4.84 6.80
C GLY A 18 -10.91 -5.57 5.53
N ALA A 19 -11.17 -6.87 5.45
CA ALA A 19 -11.01 -7.66 4.22
C ALA A 19 -11.99 -7.25 3.09
N ASN A 20 -12.59 -6.06 3.16
CA ASN A 20 -13.53 -5.55 2.17
C ASN A 20 -12.78 -4.95 0.98
N ASN A 21 -13.49 -4.82 -0.13
CA ASN A 21 -12.92 -4.21 -1.32
C ASN A 21 -12.96 -2.67 -1.23
N THR A 22 -11.83 -2.04 -1.51
CA THR A 22 -11.68 -0.58 -1.64
C THR A 22 -11.67 -0.22 -3.14
N PRO A 23 -12.75 0.39 -3.68
CA PRO A 23 -12.80 0.81 -5.08
C PRO A 23 -12.09 2.15 -5.29
N PRO A 24 -11.72 2.49 -6.55
CA PRO A 24 -11.15 3.80 -6.87
C PRO A 24 -12.09 4.94 -6.47
N LYS A 25 -11.54 5.99 -5.86
CA LYS A 25 -12.31 7.11 -5.31
C LYS A 25 -12.77 8.12 -6.36
N THR A 26 -12.16 8.11 -7.55
CA THR A 26 -12.47 9.08 -8.62
C THR A 26 -12.60 8.37 -9.98
N PRO A 27 -13.18 9.01 -11.00
CA PRO A 27 -13.09 8.57 -12.41
C PRO A 27 -11.70 8.85 -13.01
N VAL A 28 -11.27 8.07 -14.00
CA VAL A 28 -10.01 8.34 -14.74
C VAL A 28 -10.37 9.28 -15.91
N PRO A 29 -9.64 10.38 -16.15
CA PRO A 29 -9.92 11.26 -17.29
C PRO A 29 -9.59 10.57 -18.61
N GLY A 30 -10.22 11.05 -19.69
CA GLY A 30 -10.04 10.54 -21.05
C GLY A 30 -11.24 9.76 -21.58
N GLU A 31 -11.12 9.30 -22.82
CA GLU A 31 -12.15 8.50 -23.48
C GLU A 31 -12.20 7.07 -22.95
N LYS A 32 -13.38 6.43 -23.06
CA LYS A 32 -13.52 5.01 -22.70
C LYS A 32 -12.66 4.15 -23.62
N THR A 33 -12.13 3.04 -23.10
CA THR A 33 -11.38 2.06 -23.89
C THR A 33 -12.22 1.56 -25.07
N SER A 34 -11.77 1.87 -26.28
CA SER A 34 -12.43 1.46 -27.53
C SER A 34 -12.44 -0.05 -27.72
N THR A 35 -13.38 -0.57 -28.52
CA THR A 35 -13.45 -2.00 -28.86
C THR A 35 -12.13 -2.50 -29.46
N LYS A 36 -11.49 -1.71 -30.32
CA LYS A 36 -10.20 -2.04 -30.92
C LYS A 36 -9.13 -2.25 -29.86
N LEU A 37 -9.02 -1.32 -28.90
CA LEU A 37 -8.01 -1.42 -27.84
C LEU A 37 -8.27 -2.61 -26.91
N ARG A 38 -9.54 -2.88 -26.56
CA ARG A 38 -9.93 -4.07 -25.78
C ARG A 38 -9.55 -5.39 -26.45
N THR A 39 -9.73 -5.49 -27.76
CA THR A 39 -9.31 -6.68 -28.52
C THR A 39 -7.79 -6.87 -28.47
N LEU A 40 -7.02 -5.78 -28.61
CA LEU A 40 -5.56 -5.83 -28.49
C LEU A 40 -5.11 -6.26 -27.08
N GLU A 41 -5.70 -5.69 -26.03
CA GLU A 41 -5.43 -6.06 -24.63
C GLU A 41 -5.73 -7.55 -24.37
N THR A 42 -6.86 -8.05 -24.89
CA THR A 42 -7.25 -9.45 -24.76
C THR A 42 -6.27 -10.38 -25.48
N GLY A 43 -5.85 -10.02 -26.70
CA GLY A 43 -4.86 -10.76 -27.46
C GLY A 43 -3.51 -10.83 -26.73
N ALA A 44 -3.04 -9.69 -26.20
CA ALA A 44 -1.82 -9.63 -25.40
C ALA A 44 -1.91 -10.52 -24.14
N ALA A 45 -3.06 -10.52 -23.45
CA ALA A 45 -3.29 -11.40 -22.30
C ALA A 45 -3.30 -12.89 -22.64
N ALA A 46 -3.72 -13.26 -23.85
CA ALA A 46 -3.76 -14.65 -24.27
C ALA A 46 -2.38 -15.21 -24.68
N ILE A 47 -1.49 -14.37 -25.23
CA ILE A 47 -0.25 -14.86 -25.87
C ILE A 47 1.04 -14.46 -25.17
N GLN A 48 1.04 -13.42 -24.32
CA GLN A 48 2.25 -12.94 -23.64
C GLN A 48 2.33 -13.48 -22.22
N SER A 49 3.44 -14.14 -21.89
CA SER A 49 3.78 -14.51 -20.51
C SER A 49 4.04 -13.26 -19.66
N ARG A 50 3.70 -13.28 -18.37
CA ARG A 50 3.94 -12.17 -17.44
C ARG A 50 4.64 -12.61 -16.14
N PRO A 51 5.79 -13.31 -16.20
CA PRO A 51 6.42 -13.87 -14.99
C PRO A 51 6.64 -12.88 -13.84
N PRO A 52 7.02 -11.60 -14.06
CA PRO A 52 7.16 -10.65 -12.96
C PRO A 52 5.85 -10.30 -12.26
N VAL A 53 4.73 -10.26 -13.00
CA VAL A 53 3.40 -10.01 -12.42
C VAL A 53 2.92 -11.24 -11.66
N ASP A 54 3.18 -12.43 -12.21
CA ASP A 54 2.81 -13.71 -11.59
C ASP A 54 3.60 -14.00 -10.30
N ALA A 55 4.77 -13.36 -10.11
CA ALA A 55 5.61 -13.49 -8.92
C ALA A 55 5.12 -12.65 -7.72
N ILE A 56 4.15 -11.76 -7.92
CA ILE A 56 3.49 -11.02 -6.83
C ILE A 56 2.67 -12.01 -6.02
N SER A 57 3.06 -12.24 -4.77
CA SER A 57 2.60 -13.39 -3.98
C SER A 57 1.98 -13.02 -2.63
N THR A 58 2.20 -11.79 -2.15
CA THR A 58 1.72 -11.35 -0.83
C THR A 58 0.96 -10.04 -0.98
N TYR A 59 -0.16 -9.91 -0.28
CA TYR A 59 -0.96 -8.70 -0.21
C TYR A 59 -0.92 -8.15 1.22
N LEU A 60 -0.49 -6.90 1.36
CA LEU A 60 -0.51 -6.14 2.61
C LEU A 60 -1.35 -4.89 2.42
N ASP A 61 -2.06 -4.49 3.47
CA ASP A 61 -2.90 -3.30 3.46
C ASP A 61 -2.63 -2.46 4.70
N GLY A 62 -2.50 -1.15 4.53
CA GLY A 62 -2.25 -0.23 5.62
C GLY A 62 -2.37 1.23 5.20
N PHE A 63 -1.80 2.14 6.00
CA PHE A 63 -1.90 3.57 5.76
C PHE A 63 -0.53 4.22 5.56
N HIS A 64 -0.39 5.04 4.52
CA HIS A 64 0.74 5.95 4.35
C HIS A 64 0.35 7.37 4.76
N PHE A 65 1.31 8.11 5.31
CA PHE A 65 1.15 9.52 5.65
C PHE A 65 1.81 10.40 4.59
N TYR A 66 1.21 11.55 4.30
CA TYR A 66 1.85 12.51 3.41
C TYR A 66 3.03 13.17 4.11
N SER A 67 4.16 13.27 3.40
CA SER A 67 5.31 14.00 3.92
C SER A 67 4.93 15.44 4.27
N GLY A 68 5.18 15.85 5.51
CA GLY A 68 4.85 17.18 6.02
C GLY A 68 3.39 17.38 6.46
N ASP A 69 2.49 16.41 6.24
CA ASP A 69 1.09 16.47 6.63
C ASP A 69 0.68 15.22 7.43
N LYS A 70 0.70 15.36 8.75
CA LYS A 70 0.40 14.29 9.71
C LYS A 70 -1.09 13.94 9.79
N ASN A 71 -1.96 14.78 9.23
CA ASN A 71 -3.41 14.58 9.24
C ASN A 71 -3.91 13.94 7.94
N GLY A 72 -3.11 14.02 6.87
CA GLY A 72 -3.34 13.31 5.63
C GLY A 72 -2.90 11.86 5.75
N GLN A 73 -3.84 10.93 5.59
CA GLN A 73 -3.58 9.51 5.44
C GLN A 73 -4.14 9.00 4.10
N MET A 74 -3.42 8.08 3.48
CA MET A 74 -3.88 7.32 2.32
C MET A 74 -3.85 5.83 2.65
N GLU A 75 -4.91 5.12 2.31
CA GLU A 75 -4.92 3.65 2.32
C GLU A 75 -4.02 3.16 1.19
N ALA A 76 -3.14 2.21 1.48
CA ALA A 76 -2.07 1.77 0.60
C ALA A 76 -2.07 0.25 0.49
N HIS A 77 -2.45 -0.22 -0.70
CA HIS A 77 -2.59 -1.64 -1.00
C HIS A 77 -1.30 -2.17 -1.66
N HIS A 78 -0.50 -2.90 -0.90
CA HIS A 78 0.82 -3.39 -1.31
C HIS A 78 0.71 -4.80 -1.89
N TYR A 79 1.10 -4.93 -3.14
CA TYR A 79 1.21 -6.20 -3.85
C TYR A 79 2.69 -6.56 -3.97
N VAL A 80 3.11 -7.48 -3.10
CA VAL A 80 4.52 -7.71 -2.75
C VAL A 80 5.07 -8.96 -3.43
N THR A 81 6.26 -8.80 -3.99
CA THR A 81 7.15 -9.89 -4.40
C THR A 81 8.31 -9.99 -3.40
N VAL A 82 8.50 -11.18 -2.83
CA VAL A 82 9.67 -11.49 -2.01
C VAL A 82 10.81 -11.88 -2.94
N LEU A 83 11.90 -11.09 -2.98
CA LEU A 83 13.05 -11.39 -3.82
C LEU A 83 14.02 -12.34 -3.12
N ASN A 84 14.19 -12.17 -1.81
CA ASN A 84 14.94 -13.05 -0.93
C ASN A 84 14.56 -12.76 0.55
N GLU A 85 15.27 -13.39 1.49
CA GLU A 85 15.04 -13.23 2.93
C GLU A 85 15.16 -11.79 3.45
N ASP A 86 15.89 -10.92 2.76
CA ASP A 86 16.22 -9.58 3.21
C ASP A 86 15.64 -8.48 2.32
N VAL A 87 15.11 -8.81 1.14
CA VAL A 87 14.65 -7.83 0.15
C VAL A 87 13.30 -8.25 -0.42
N MET A 88 12.34 -7.33 -0.35
CA MET A 88 11.05 -7.42 -1.01
C MET A 88 10.81 -6.14 -1.83
N GLN A 89 9.89 -6.22 -2.78
CA GLN A 89 9.43 -5.07 -3.54
C GLN A 89 7.92 -5.11 -3.65
N ALA A 90 7.28 -3.95 -3.64
CA ALA A 90 5.84 -3.83 -3.75
C ALA A 90 5.44 -2.85 -4.85
N VAL A 91 4.35 -3.20 -5.52
CA VAL A 91 3.55 -2.26 -6.30
C VAL A 91 2.38 -1.82 -5.41
N ILE A 92 2.16 -0.51 -5.30
CA ILE A 92 1.16 0.07 -4.39
C ILE A 92 -0.02 0.58 -5.20
N TYR A 93 -1.23 0.24 -4.77
CA TYR A 93 -2.48 0.68 -5.37
C TYR A 93 -3.38 1.47 -4.41
N ASP A 94 -4.30 2.25 -4.96
CA ASP A 94 -5.33 3.01 -4.21
C ASP A 94 -6.57 2.18 -3.82
N GLY A 95 -6.52 0.88 -4.11
CA GLY A 95 -7.58 -0.07 -3.86
C GLY A 95 -7.10 -1.51 -4.08
N ASN A 96 -7.98 -2.47 -3.83
CA ASN A 96 -7.75 -3.90 -4.09
C ASN A 96 -8.71 -4.49 -5.14
N THR A 97 -9.40 -3.63 -5.89
CA THR A 97 -10.26 -4.05 -7.01
C THR A 97 -9.48 -4.08 -8.34
N LYS A 98 -10.01 -4.77 -9.35
CA LYS A 98 -9.45 -4.78 -10.71
C LYS A 98 -9.29 -3.40 -11.38
N ASN A 99 -9.98 -2.38 -10.85
CA ASN A 99 -9.94 -1.02 -11.36
C ASN A 99 -9.03 -0.11 -10.52
N ALA A 100 -8.39 -0.65 -9.47
CA ALA A 100 -7.47 0.08 -8.62
C ALA A 100 -6.31 0.66 -9.44
N ARG A 101 -5.82 1.80 -9.00
CA ARG A 101 -4.84 2.59 -9.74
C ARG A 101 -3.50 2.49 -9.06
N LEU A 102 -2.46 2.42 -9.89
CA LEU A 102 -1.08 2.46 -9.43
C LEU A 102 -0.83 3.79 -8.72
N MET A 103 -0.42 3.72 -7.46
CA MET A 103 -0.04 4.86 -6.64
C MET A 103 1.45 5.01 -6.51
N GLY A 104 2.21 3.91 -6.58
CA GLY A 104 3.63 3.96 -6.30
C GLY A 104 4.30 2.59 -6.24
N VAL A 105 5.53 2.61 -5.76
CA VAL A 105 6.34 1.42 -5.51
C VAL A 105 7.04 1.55 -4.17
N GLU A 106 7.37 0.40 -3.59
CA GLU A 106 8.18 0.33 -2.38
C GLU A 106 9.27 -0.74 -2.51
N TYR A 107 10.46 -0.43 -2.00
CA TYR A 107 11.44 -1.45 -1.64
C TYR A 107 11.44 -1.65 -0.14
N ILE A 108 11.43 -2.91 0.28
CA ILE A 108 11.44 -3.30 1.69
C ILE A 108 12.72 -4.08 1.95
N ILE A 109 13.49 -3.65 2.95
CA ILE A 109 14.74 -4.32 3.33
C ILE A 109 14.76 -4.70 4.81
N SER A 110 15.50 -5.74 5.16
CA SER A 110 15.74 -6.10 6.56
C SER A 110 16.51 -4.99 7.30
N GLU A 111 16.32 -4.91 8.62
CA GLU A 111 17.11 -4.02 9.47
C GLU A 111 18.63 -4.21 9.27
N ARG A 112 19.07 -5.45 9.01
CA ARG A 112 20.47 -5.78 8.73
C ARG A 112 20.99 -5.01 7.53
N LEU A 113 20.26 -5.00 6.40
CA LEU A 113 20.64 -4.23 5.23
C LEU A 113 20.50 -2.73 5.48
N PHE A 114 19.41 -2.29 6.12
CA PHE A 114 19.20 -0.89 6.46
C PHE A 114 20.39 -0.30 7.25
N LYS A 115 20.91 -1.03 8.24
CA LYS A 115 22.06 -0.60 9.06
C LYS A 115 23.31 -0.32 8.23
N THR A 116 23.48 -0.96 7.07
CA THR A 116 24.62 -0.75 6.15
C THR A 116 24.48 0.46 5.24
N LEU A 117 23.29 1.06 5.14
CA LEU A 117 23.06 2.21 4.26
C LEU A 117 23.82 3.47 4.74
N PRO A 118 24.28 4.33 3.81
CA PRO A 118 24.79 5.65 4.14
C PRO A 118 23.77 6.49 4.93
N PRO A 119 24.20 7.39 5.82
CA PRO A 119 23.30 8.21 6.63
C PRO A 119 22.27 9.01 5.81
N GLU A 120 22.68 9.58 4.67
CA GLU A 120 21.77 10.33 3.79
C GLU A 120 20.70 9.44 3.16
N GLU A 121 21.09 8.23 2.76
CA GLU A 121 20.16 7.26 2.19
C GLU A 121 19.14 6.81 3.24
N LYS A 122 19.57 6.54 4.48
CA LYS A 122 18.67 6.13 5.59
C LYS A 122 17.52 7.10 5.84
N LYS A 123 17.71 8.41 5.58
CA LYS A 123 16.66 9.43 5.75
C LYS A 123 15.47 9.23 4.81
N LEU A 124 15.65 8.47 3.74
CA LEU A 124 14.61 8.18 2.75
C LEU A 124 13.81 6.92 3.08
N TRP A 125 14.14 6.23 4.18
CA TRP A 125 13.47 5.00 4.60
C TRP A 125 12.68 5.23 5.89
N HIS A 126 11.60 4.48 6.06
CA HIS A 126 10.79 4.45 7.27
C HIS A 126 10.78 3.04 7.88
N SER A 127 10.56 2.93 9.18
CA SER A 127 10.47 1.63 9.87
C SER A 127 9.03 1.15 9.92
N HIS A 128 8.79 -0.11 9.56
CA HIS A 128 7.48 -0.74 9.70
C HIS A 128 7.14 -1.13 11.15
N GLN A 129 8.05 -0.88 12.12
CA GLN A 129 7.78 -1.23 13.53
C GLN A 129 6.50 -0.58 14.06
N TYR A 130 6.30 0.69 13.74
CA TYR A 130 5.15 1.43 14.23
C TYR A 130 3.85 0.89 13.61
N GLU A 131 3.82 0.74 12.28
CA GLU A 131 2.64 0.32 11.52
C GLU A 131 2.17 -1.08 11.91
N VAL A 132 3.10 -2.01 12.12
CA VAL A 132 2.77 -3.37 12.58
C VAL A 132 2.28 -3.35 14.03
N LYS A 133 2.96 -2.63 14.93
CA LYS A 133 2.59 -2.60 16.36
C LYS A 133 1.30 -1.84 16.63
N SER A 134 0.95 -0.84 15.81
CA SER A 134 -0.32 -0.12 15.90
C SER A 134 -1.49 -0.91 15.31
N GLY A 135 -1.23 -2.02 14.61
CA GLY A 135 -2.24 -2.76 13.85
C GLY A 135 -2.72 -2.01 12.61
N SER A 136 -1.94 -1.02 12.15
CA SER A 136 -2.25 -0.22 10.95
C SER A 136 -1.79 -0.90 9.66
N LEU A 137 -1.06 -2.01 9.75
CA LEU A 137 -0.70 -2.89 8.65
C LEU A 137 -1.28 -4.28 8.90
N VAL A 138 -1.95 -4.84 7.90
CA VAL A 138 -2.61 -6.16 7.96
C VAL A 138 -2.29 -6.98 6.70
N ALA A 139 -2.44 -8.30 6.78
CA ALA A 139 -2.38 -9.20 5.61
C ALA A 139 -3.75 -9.86 5.39
N PRO A 140 -4.69 -9.20 4.69
CA PRO A 140 -6.08 -9.67 4.60
C PRO A 140 -6.19 -11.07 3.98
N GLY A 141 -7.06 -11.89 4.55
CA GLY A 141 -7.37 -13.24 4.05
C GLY A 141 -6.37 -14.33 4.44
N LEU A 142 -5.23 -13.98 5.08
CA LEU A 142 -4.34 -14.99 5.64
C LEU A 142 -4.90 -15.61 6.93
N PRO A 143 -4.70 -16.91 7.18
CA PRO A 143 -4.93 -17.51 8.48
C PRO A 143 -4.07 -16.82 9.55
N GLN A 144 -4.60 -16.69 10.77
CA GLN A 144 -3.94 -15.94 11.86
C GLN A 144 -2.49 -16.38 12.14
N VAL A 145 -2.17 -17.67 12.01
CA VAL A 145 -0.80 -18.18 12.20
C VAL A 145 0.15 -17.65 11.12
N ALA A 146 -0.30 -17.60 9.86
CA ALA A 146 0.48 -17.09 8.75
C ALA A 146 0.61 -15.55 8.83
N ASP A 147 -0.48 -14.85 9.15
CA ASP A 147 -0.47 -13.40 9.39
C ASP A 147 0.54 -13.04 10.49
N LYS A 148 0.48 -13.71 11.65
CA LYS A 148 1.42 -13.48 12.75
C LYS A 148 2.87 -13.75 12.36
N ALA A 149 3.14 -14.80 11.60
CA ALA A 149 4.48 -15.11 11.12
C ALA A 149 5.00 -14.03 10.16
N LEU A 150 4.16 -13.58 9.22
CA LEU A 150 4.48 -12.51 8.28
C LEU A 150 4.71 -11.17 9.00
N MET A 151 3.82 -10.77 9.91
CA MET A 151 3.98 -9.54 10.70
C MET A 151 5.24 -9.57 11.56
N SER A 152 5.62 -10.72 12.10
CA SER A 152 6.88 -10.88 12.85
C SER A 152 8.14 -10.68 11.99
N LYS A 153 8.04 -10.92 10.67
CA LYS A 153 9.09 -10.58 9.71
C LYS A 153 9.06 -9.08 9.39
N ILE A 154 7.89 -8.55 9.01
CA ILE A 154 7.71 -7.17 8.55
C ILE A 154 8.03 -6.14 9.65
N VAL A 155 7.74 -6.44 10.92
CA VAL A 155 8.04 -5.52 12.03
C VAL A 155 9.54 -5.16 12.12
N ASN A 156 10.44 -5.99 11.57
CA ASN A 156 11.88 -5.76 11.58
C ASN A 156 12.44 -5.34 10.21
N THR A 157 11.60 -4.76 9.34
CA THR A 157 12.00 -4.22 8.03
C THR A 157 11.84 -2.71 7.94
N TYR A 158 12.42 -2.15 6.88
CA TYR A 158 12.37 -0.74 6.52
C TYR A 158 11.89 -0.60 5.08
N GLY A 159 11.01 0.36 4.84
CA GLY A 159 10.44 0.66 3.54
C GLY A 159 11.00 1.95 2.94
N LYS A 160 11.26 1.96 1.63
CA LYS A 160 11.49 3.16 0.83
C LYS A 160 10.45 3.24 -0.26
N THR A 161 9.58 4.24 -0.14
CA THR A 161 8.38 4.37 -0.95
C THR A 161 8.43 5.61 -1.82
N TRP A 162 8.02 5.47 -3.07
CA TRP A 162 7.76 6.58 -3.97
C TRP A 162 6.32 6.52 -4.42
N HIS A 163 5.56 7.55 -4.04
CA HIS A 163 4.23 7.79 -4.59
C HIS A 163 4.34 8.56 -5.90
N THR A 164 3.86 7.95 -6.97
CA THR A 164 3.78 8.54 -8.31
C THR A 164 2.39 9.05 -8.64
N TRP A 165 1.38 8.71 -7.83
CA TRP A 165 0.03 9.25 -7.98
C TRP A 165 -0.71 9.30 -6.63
N HIS A 166 -1.17 10.48 -6.24
CA HIS A 166 -2.08 10.66 -5.11
C HIS A 166 -3.51 10.78 -5.62
N THR A 167 -4.20 9.67 -5.89
CA THR A 167 -5.50 9.67 -6.58
C THR A 167 -6.63 10.38 -5.82
N ASP A 168 -6.43 10.63 -4.53
CA ASP A 168 -7.30 11.40 -3.65
C ASP A 168 -7.10 12.93 -3.78
N ARG A 169 -5.87 13.38 -4.11
CA ARG A 169 -5.50 14.80 -4.31
C ARG A 169 -5.42 15.17 -5.79
N ASP A 170 -4.67 14.39 -6.56
CA ASP A 170 -4.40 14.53 -7.98
C ASP A 170 -5.43 13.75 -8.81
N LYS A 171 -6.68 14.20 -8.75
CA LYS A 171 -7.86 13.46 -9.23
C LYS A 171 -7.92 13.25 -10.75
N THR A 172 -7.04 13.89 -11.51
CA THR A 172 -7.00 13.82 -12.98
C THR A 172 -5.90 12.87 -13.44
N LEU A 173 -4.63 13.28 -13.35
CA LEU A 173 -3.50 12.51 -13.84
C LEU A 173 -2.40 12.43 -12.76
N PRO A 174 -1.50 11.43 -12.83
CA PRO A 174 -0.30 11.40 -12.01
C PRO A 174 0.61 12.58 -12.38
N MET A 175 0.56 13.64 -11.58
CA MET A 175 1.36 14.85 -11.77
C MET A 175 2.63 14.75 -10.93
N VAL A 176 3.63 14.04 -11.42
CA VAL A 176 4.97 14.03 -10.82
C VAL A 176 5.91 14.86 -11.68
N SER A 177 6.56 15.87 -11.10
CA SER A 177 7.68 16.55 -11.73
C SER A 177 8.90 15.62 -11.69
N LEU A 178 9.13 14.87 -12.77
CA LEU A 178 10.37 14.12 -12.97
C LEU A 178 11.07 14.62 -14.24
N ARG A 179 12.15 15.38 -14.06
CA ARG A 179 13.29 15.46 -14.99
C ARG A 179 14.56 15.46 -14.17
#